data_AF-A0A7W0NRT6-F1
#
_entry.id   AF-A0A7W0NRT6-F1
#
_cell.length_a   1.000
_cell.length_b   1.000
_cell.length_c   1.000
_cell.angle_alpha   90.00
_cell.angle_beta   90.00
_cell.angle_gamma   90.00
#
_symmetry.space_group_name_H-M   'P 1'
#
loop_
_entity.id
_entity.type
_entity.pdbx_description
1 polymer ?
#
loop_
_entity_poly.entity_id
_entity_poly.type
_entity_poly.pdbx_seq_one_letter_code
_entity_poly.pdbx_strand_id
1 'polypeptide(L)'
;MEKEVRPSVSRSTRMALSYAALFVFTAFALYPISRIVTIALRPGDQLLSSSLALIPHGATLANFRILLFETPFLRWLGNSTLIALAVTITGVALASTAGYALSRFRFLGRSSTLNGLFVTQMFPATMLLLPLYLILIKLSLINSYLGVIIIYSATALPF
;
A
#
# COMPACT_ATOMS: atom_id res chain seq x y z
N MET A 1 14.68 -51.25 8.99
CA MET A 1 13.74 -50.30 9.60
C MET A 1 14.58 -49.23 10.29
N GLU A 2 15.05 -48.25 9.52
CA GLU A 2 15.99 -47.23 10.01
C GLU A 2 15.19 -46.06 10.56
N LYS A 3 15.32 -45.79 11.87
CA LYS A 3 14.66 -44.65 12.52
C LYS A 3 15.43 -43.38 12.13
N GLU A 4 14.81 -42.57 11.28
CA GLU A 4 15.27 -41.23 10.93
C GLU A 4 15.24 -40.35 12.20
N VAL A 5 16.39 -40.18 12.86
CA VAL A 5 16.53 -39.33 14.05
C VAL A 5 16.56 -37.88 13.59
N ARG A 6 15.40 -37.23 13.59
CA ARG A 6 15.31 -35.78 13.37
C ARG A 6 15.91 -35.06 14.59
N PRO A 7 16.92 -34.17 14.41
CA PRO A 7 17.53 -33.48 15.54
C PRO A 7 16.48 -32.63 16.26
N SER A 8 16.18 -32.96 17.51
CA SER A 8 15.25 -32.20 18.35
C SER A 8 15.97 -30.97 18.89
N VAL A 9 16.03 -29.92 18.06
CA VAL A 9 16.51 -28.60 18.51
C VAL A 9 15.69 -28.16 19.73
N SER A 10 16.37 -27.82 20.83
CA SER A 10 15.70 -27.41 22.07
C SER A 10 14.77 -26.22 21.80
N ARG A 11 13.62 -26.16 22.49
CA ARG A 11 12.63 -25.08 22.32
C ARG A 11 13.27 -23.69 22.48
N SER A 12 14.25 -23.56 23.38
CA SER A 12 15.00 -22.32 23.62
C SER A 12 15.90 -21.95 22.42
N THR A 13 16.65 -22.91 21.87
CA THR A 13 17.50 -22.69 20.69
C THR A 13 16.67 -22.30 19.46
N ARG A 14 15.51 -22.92 19.27
CA ARG A 14 14.59 -22.56 18.17
C ARG A 14 14.07 -21.13 18.34
N MET A 15 13.68 -20.74 19.55
CA MET A 15 13.23 -19.36 19.84
C MET A 15 14.33 -18.34 19.61
N ALA A 16 15.55 -18.61 20.09
CA ALA A 16 16.69 -17.74 19.88
C ALA A 16 16.99 -17.54 18.38
N LEU A 17 16.95 -18.62 17.60
CA LEU A 17 17.15 -18.55 16.14
C LEU A 17 16.02 -17.78 15.45
N SER A 18 14.76 -17.99 15.85
CA SER A 18 13.62 -17.22 15.33
C SER A 18 13.74 -15.73 15.64
N TYR A 19 14.12 -15.36 16.87
CA TYR A 19 14.31 -13.95 17.22
C TYR A 19 15.50 -13.31 16.51
N ALA A 20 16.61 -14.04 16.35
CA ALA A 20 17.75 -13.57 15.58
C ALA A 20 17.35 -13.32 14.10
N ALA A 21 16.60 -14.25 13.49
CA ALA A 21 16.09 -14.07 12.14
C ALA A 21 15.15 -12.85 12.05
N LEU A 22 14.18 -12.73 12.96
CA LEU A 22 13.26 -11.59 13.00
C LEU A 22 13.99 -10.25 13.16
N PHE A 23 15.03 -10.20 13.99
CA PHE A 23 15.86 -9.02 14.17
C PHE A 23 16.57 -8.64 12.87
N VAL A 24 17.20 -9.61 12.19
CA VAL A 24 17.88 -9.37 10.90
C VAL A 24 16.89 -8.86 9.84
N PHE A 25 15.72 -9.50 9.70
CA PHE A 25 14.70 -9.05 8.75
C PHE A 25 14.17 -7.66 9.07
N THR A 26 13.98 -7.35 10.35
CA THR A 26 13.53 -6.02 10.79
C THR A 26 14.59 -4.97 10.50
N ALA A 27 15.87 -5.24 10.81
CA ALA A 27 16.97 -4.33 10.50
C ALA A 27 17.09 -4.07 8.98
N PHE A 28 16.95 -5.12 8.17
CA PHE A 28 16.95 -4.99 6.72
C PHE A 28 15.77 -4.16 6.20
N ALA A 29 14.56 -4.37 6.74
CA ALA A 29 13.37 -3.60 6.37
C ALA A 29 13.43 -2.13 6.82
N LEU A 30 14.04 -1.85 7.97
CA LEU A 30 14.20 -0.49 8.50
C LEU A 30 15.30 0.31 7.79
N TYR A 31 16.27 -0.35 7.16
CA TYR A 31 17.35 0.32 6.45
C TYR A 31 16.87 1.32 5.39
N PRO A 32 16.01 0.99 4.41
CA PRO A 32 15.54 1.98 3.43
C PRO A 32 14.73 3.11 4.09
N ILE A 33 13.99 2.82 5.16
CA ILE A 33 13.22 3.83 5.90
C ILE A 33 14.17 4.84 6.57
N SER A 34 15.24 4.36 7.21
CA SER A 34 16.24 5.24 7.82
C SER A 34 16.91 6.12 6.76
N ARG A 35 17.17 5.59 5.55
CA ARG A 35 17.70 6.37 4.43
C ARG A 35 16.77 7.51 4.01
N ILE A 36 15.46 7.29 3.94
CA ILE A 36 14.47 8.34 3.62
C ILE A 36 14.52 9.44 4.68
N VAL A 37 14.57 9.08 5.97
CA VAL A 37 14.67 10.04 7.08
C VAL A 37 15.97 10.86 7.00
N THR A 38 17.11 10.21 6.77
CA THR A 38 18.39 10.89 6.58
C THR A 38 18.33 11.88 5.41
N ILE A 39 17.75 11.48 4.28
CA ILE A 39 17.64 12.36 3.09
C ILE A 39 16.73 13.56 3.39
N ALA A 40 15.61 13.36 4.10
CA ALA A 40 14.71 14.45 4.49
C ALA A 40 15.38 15.52 5.35
N LEU A 41 16.45 15.16 6.09
CA LEU A 41 17.23 16.09 6.93
C LEU A 41 18.39 16.77 6.20
N ARG A 42 18.71 16.39 4.96
CA ARG A 42 19.84 16.97 4.22
C ARG A 42 19.55 18.42 3.82
N PRO A 43 20.52 19.34 3.96
CA PRO A 43 20.40 20.66 3.37
C PRO A 43 20.31 20.56 1.84
N GLY A 44 19.66 21.56 1.20
CA GLY A 44 19.25 21.48 -0.22
C GLY A 44 20.39 21.31 -1.22
N ASP A 45 21.61 21.72 -0.86
CA ASP A 45 22.84 21.55 -1.62
C ASP A 45 23.42 20.13 -1.57
N GLN A 46 22.92 19.26 -0.67
CA GLN A 46 23.47 17.93 -0.43
C GLN A 46 22.51 16.78 -0.75
N LEU A 47 21.39 17.04 -1.44
CA LEU A 47 20.38 16.03 -1.76
C LEU A 47 20.98 14.79 -2.47
N LEU A 48 21.90 15.01 -3.42
CA LEU A 48 22.57 13.95 -4.20
C LEU A 48 23.82 13.35 -3.51
N SER A 49 24.09 13.69 -2.25
CA SER A 49 25.26 13.17 -1.53
C SER A 49 25.22 11.65 -1.38
N SER A 50 26.33 10.96 -1.71
CA SER A 50 26.50 9.52 -1.49
C SER A 50 26.87 9.16 -0.06
N SER A 51 26.84 10.11 0.89
CA SER A 51 27.18 9.84 2.29
C SER A 51 26.27 8.77 2.91
N LEU A 52 26.88 7.83 3.64
CA LEU A 52 26.20 6.81 4.45
C LEU A 52 25.98 7.27 5.91
N ALA A 53 26.34 8.51 6.25
CA ALA A 53 26.10 9.03 7.60
C ALA A 53 24.60 9.01 7.93
N LEU A 54 24.25 8.41 9.08
CA LEU A 54 22.86 8.32 9.54
C LEU A 54 22.28 9.70 9.84
N ILE A 55 23.11 10.59 10.41
CA ILE A 55 22.82 12.01 10.58
C ILE A 55 23.71 12.77 9.59
N PRO A 56 23.14 13.44 8.58
CA PRO A 56 23.93 14.17 7.59
C PRO A 56 24.60 15.39 8.23
N HIS A 57 25.73 15.82 7.69
CA HIS A 57 26.35 17.06 8.12
C HIS A 57 25.43 18.24 7.78
N GLY A 58 25.23 19.15 8.74
CA GLY A 58 24.28 20.24 8.58
C GLY A 58 22.81 19.80 8.59
N ALA A 59 22.50 18.67 9.25
CA ALA A 59 21.12 18.19 9.41
C ALA A 59 20.18 19.32 9.85
N THR A 60 19.08 19.48 9.12
CA THR A 60 18.15 20.60 9.31
C THR A 60 16.71 20.16 9.09
N LEU A 61 15.78 20.89 9.71
CA LEU A 61 14.34 20.74 9.50
C LEU A 61 13.79 21.71 8.44
N ALA A 62 14.67 22.42 7.72
CA ALA A 62 14.28 23.37 6.68
C ALA A 62 13.36 22.76 5.61
N ASN A 63 13.63 21.52 5.17
CA ASN A 63 12.78 20.82 4.20
C ASN A 63 11.35 20.61 4.72
N PHE A 64 11.19 20.29 6.01
CA PHE A 64 9.86 20.15 6.63
C PHE A 64 9.14 21.49 6.72
N ARG A 65 9.85 22.57 7.06
CA ARG A 65 9.27 23.93 7.07
C ARG A 65 8.79 24.34 5.69
N ILE A 66 9.63 24.15 4.66
CA ILE A 66 9.28 24.44 3.27
C ILE A 66 8.06 23.61 2.87
N LEU A 67 8.08 22.30 3.12
CA LEU A 67 6.97 21.41 2.79
C LEU A 67 5.66 21.85 3.46
N LEU A 68 5.67 22.17 4.75
CA LEU A 68 4.46 22.49 5.51
C LEU A 68 3.91 23.89 5.26
N PHE A 69 4.78 24.88 5.00
CA PHE A 69 4.38 26.29 4.96
C PHE A 69 4.54 26.95 3.59
N GLU A 70 5.40 26.41 2.73
CA GLU A 70 5.72 27.01 1.42
C GLU A 70 5.19 26.16 0.25
N THR A 71 4.58 25.00 0.54
CA THR A 71 3.90 24.17 -0.46
C THR A 71 2.47 23.84 -0.03
N PRO A 72 1.56 23.50 -0.96
CA PRO A 72 0.19 23.09 -0.62
C PRO A 72 0.11 21.65 -0.09
N PHE A 73 1.18 21.13 0.53
CA PHE A 73 1.28 19.75 1.01
C PHE A 73 0.10 19.33 1.90
N LEU A 74 -0.31 20.17 2.86
CA LEU A 74 -1.43 19.84 3.75
C LEU A 74 -2.76 19.68 2.99
N ARG A 75 -2.95 20.43 1.89
CA ARG A 75 -4.10 20.26 1.01
C ARG A 75 -4.02 18.94 0.24
N TRP A 76 -2.85 18.59 -0.29
CA TRP A 76 -2.66 17.30 -0.96
C TRP A 76 -2.86 16.12 -0.01
N LEU A 77 -2.34 16.22 1.22
CA LEU A 77 -2.55 15.23 2.26
C LEU A 77 -4.03 15.10 2.60
N GLY A 78 -4.72 16.21 2.85
CA GLY A 78 -6.16 16.22 3.13
C GLY A 78 -6.99 15.61 2.00
N ASN A 79 -6.67 15.95 0.74
CA ASN A 79 -7.33 15.37 -0.44
C ASN A 79 -7.14 13.85 -0.51
N SER A 80 -5.89 13.37 -0.34
CA SER A 80 -5.57 11.95 -0.36
C SER A 80 -6.24 11.19 0.79
N THR A 81 -6.24 11.75 2.00
CA THR A 81 -6.91 11.17 3.17
C THR A 81 -8.42 11.08 2.95
N LEU A 82 -9.04 12.14 2.42
CA LEU A 82 -10.48 12.16 2.12
C LEU A 82 -10.84 11.06 1.12
N ILE A 83 -10.11 10.97 0.01
CA ILE A 83 -10.33 9.94 -1.02
C ILE A 83 -10.12 8.54 -0.42
N ALA A 84 -9.02 8.32 0.30
CA ALA A 84 -8.69 7.02 0.88
C ALA A 84 -9.75 6.55 1.89
N LEU A 85 -10.25 7.44 2.75
CA LEU A 85 -11.31 7.13 3.70
C LEU A 85 -12.63 6.82 2.98
N ALA A 86 -13.02 7.62 1.99
CA ALA A 86 -14.24 7.40 1.23
C ALA A 86 -14.21 6.03 0.53
N VAL A 87 -13.11 5.73 -0.18
CA VAL A 87 -12.90 4.44 -0.87
C VAL A 87 -12.85 3.28 0.12
N THR A 88 -12.23 3.45 1.28
CA THR A 88 -12.16 2.40 2.31
C THR A 88 -13.56 2.08 2.85
N ILE A 89 -14.35 3.11 3.18
CA ILE A 89 -15.71 2.92 3.71
C ILE A 89 -16.60 2.24 2.68
N THR A 90 -16.63 2.75 1.44
CA THR A 90 -17.46 2.17 0.37
C THR A 90 -16.97 0.77 -0.02
N GLY A 91 -15.66 0.59 -0.17
CA GLY A 91 -15.03 -0.67 -0.53
C GLY A 91 -15.28 -1.75 0.51
N VAL A 92 -15.04 -1.48 1.80
CA VAL A 92 -15.29 -2.45 2.89
C VAL A 92 -16.78 -2.79 2.99
N ALA A 93 -17.68 -1.80 2.89
CA ALA A 93 -19.11 -2.05 2.96
C ALA A 93 -19.59 -2.98 1.82
N LEU A 94 -19.16 -2.70 0.58
CA LEU A 94 -19.55 -3.50 -0.59
C LEU A 94 -18.84 -4.86 -0.62
N ALA A 95 -17.54 -4.91 -0.32
CA ALA A 95 -16.77 -6.16 -0.32
C ALA A 95 -17.21 -7.12 0.80
N SER A 96 -17.52 -6.60 2.00
CA SER A 96 -17.99 -7.43 3.11
C SER A 96 -19.36 -8.03 2.83
N THR A 97 -20.29 -7.25 2.27
CA THR A 97 -21.63 -7.73 1.91
C THR A 97 -21.60 -8.73 0.76
N ALA A 98 -20.84 -8.43 -0.31
CA ALA A 98 -20.63 -9.36 -1.42
C ALA A 98 -19.91 -10.64 -0.98
N GLY A 99 -18.86 -10.52 -0.16
CA GLY A 99 -18.10 -11.63 0.39
C GLY A 99 -18.94 -12.51 1.33
N TYR A 100 -19.81 -11.91 2.14
CA TYR A 100 -20.77 -12.65 2.95
C TYR A 100 -21.76 -13.43 2.07
N ALA A 101 -22.31 -12.79 1.04
CA ALA A 101 -23.26 -13.44 0.16
C ALA A 101 -22.63 -14.61 -0.61
N LEU A 102 -21.42 -14.40 -1.15
CA LEU A 102 -20.66 -15.41 -1.88
C LEU A 102 -20.16 -16.55 -0.99
N SER A 103 -19.89 -16.30 0.29
CA SER A 103 -19.45 -17.36 1.21
C SER A 103 -20.63 -18.17 1.76
N ARG A 104 -21.72 -17.51 2.16
CA ARG A 104 -22.81 -18.13 2.93
C ARG A 104 -23.97 -18.64 2.09
N PHE A 105 -24.34 -17.96 1.00
CA PHE A 105 -25.49 -18.36 0.18
C PHE A 105 -25.08 -19.26 -0.99
N ARG A 106 -25.99 -20.15 -1.39
CA ARG A 106 -25.89 -20.95 -2.61
C ARG A 106 -26.95 -20.44 -3.57
N PHE A 107 -26.54 -19.70 -4.59
CA PHE A 107 -27.42 -19.14 -5.61
C PHE A 107 -26.91 -19.48 -7.01
N LEU A 108 -27.81 -19.42 -7.98
CA LEU A 108 -27.49 -19.69 -9.37
C LEU A 108 -26.52 -18.63 -9.90
N GLY A 109 -25.36 -19.05 -10.43
CA GLY A 109 -24.32 -18.14 -10.93
C GLY A 109 -23.17 -17.84 -9.97
N ARG A 110 -23.19 -18.34 -8.71
CA ARG A 110 -22.11 -18.14 -7.72
C ARG A 110 -20.70 -18.44 -8.26
N SER A 111 -20.54 -19.57 -8.95
CA SER A 111 -19.25 -19.98 -9.53
C SER A 111 -18.79 -19.02 -10.62
N SER A 112 -19.71 -18.60 -11.50
CA SER A 112 -19.43 -17.63 -12.56
C SER A 112 -19.05 -16.26 -11.99
N THR A 113 -19.70 -15.80 -10.91
CA THR A 113 -19.34 -14.56 -10.21
C THR A 113 -17.93 -14.62 -9.64
N LEU A 114 -17.56 -15.72 -8.97
CA LEU A 114 -16.21 -15.92 -8.44
C LEU A 114 -15.15 -15.96 -9.54
N ASN A 115 -15.43 -16.67 -10.64
CA ASN A 115 -14.53 -16.70 -11.79
C ASN A 115 -14.39 -15.32 -12.45
N GLY A 116 -15.49 -14.57 -12.59
CA GLY A 116 -15.47 -13.20 -13.10
C GLY A 116 -14.59 -12.27 -12.26
N LEU A 117 -14.68 -12.38 -10.94
CA LEU A 117 -13.81 -11.67 -9.99
C LEU A 117 -12.32 -11.94 -10.28
N PHE A 118 -11.93 -13.21 -10.41
CA PHE A 118 -10.54 -13.55 -10.75
C PHE A 118 -10.13 -13.05 -12.13
N VAL A 119 -10.99 -13.16 -13.14
CA VAL A 119 -10.69 -12.66 -14.48
C VAL A 119 -10.45 -11.15 -14.46
N THR A 120 -11.23 -10.37 -13.71
CA THR A 120 -11.01 -8.91 -13.60
C THR A 120 -9.67 -8.55 -12.98
N GLN A 121 -9.15 -9.36 -12.05
CA GLN A 121 -7.85 -9.16 -11.40
C GLN A 121 -6.65 -9.48 -12.31
N MET A 122 -6.86 -10.26 -13.37
CA MET A 122 -5.80 -10.58 -14.33
C MET A 122 -5.54 -9.43 -15.32
N PHE A 123 -6.47 -8.47 -15.42
CA PHE A 123 -6.27 -7.29 -16.26
C PHE A 123 -5.29 -6.31 -15.60
N PRO A 124 -4.20 -5.92 -16.27
CA PRO A 124 -3.27 -4.97 -15.71
C PRO A 124 -3.92 -3.59 -15.59
N ALA A 125 -3.79 -2.97 -14.41
CA ALA A 125 -4.42 -1.69 -14.11
C ALA A 125 -4.07 -0.58 -15.12
N THR A 126 -2.87 -0.63 -15.71
CA THR A 126 -2.42 0.33 -16.73
C THR A 126 -3.23 0.25 -18.03
N MET A 127 -3.73 -0.92 -18.42
CA MET A 127 -4.61 -1.07 -19.61
C MET A 127 -5.98 -0.43 -19.40
N LEU A 128 -6.41 -0.27 -18.14
CA LEU A 128 -7.68 0.34 -17.79
C LEU A 128 -7.63 1.89 -17.76
N LEU A 129 -6.44 2.50 -17.81
CA LEU A 129 -6.29 3.96 -17.70
C LEU A 129 -7.07 4.72 -18.78
N LEU A 130 -6.87 4.37 -20.06
CA LEU A 130 -7.57 5.01 -21.18
C LEU A 130 -9.10 4.83 -21.11
N PRO A 131 -9.65 3.61 -20.97
CA PRO A 131 -11.10 3.45 -20.91
C PRO A 131 -11.72 4.13 -19.68
N LEU A 132 -11.08 4.09 -18.51
CA LEU A 132 -11.57 4.80 -17.32
C LEU A 132 -11.56 6.32 -17.53
N TYR A 133 -10.52 6.86 -18.16
CA TYR A 133 -10.45 8.28 -18.51
C TYR A 133 -11.59 8.70 -19.45
N LEU A 134 -11.87 7.90 -20.49
CA LEU A 134 -12.99 8.16 -21.41
C LEU A 134 -14.35 8.09 -20.70
N ILE A 135 -14.52 7.18 -19.74
CA ILE A 135 -15.73 7.10 -18.90
C ILE A 135 -15.88 8.39 -18.07
N LEU A 136 -14.81 8.87 -17.42
CA LEU A 136 -14.88 10.11 -16.65
C LEU A 136 -15.24 11.34 -17.50
N ILE A 137 -14.72 11.43 -18.72
CA ILE A 137 -15.09 12.50 -19.65
C ILE A 137 -16.60 12.42 -19.97
N LYS A 138 -17.09 11.24 -20.35
CA LYS A 138 -18.51 11.04 -20.68
C LYS A 138 -19.43 11.36 -19.50
N LEU A 139 -18.99 11.05 -18.29
CA LEU A 139 -19.73 11.35 -17.06
C LEU A 139 -19.51 12.78 -16.55
N SER A 140 -18.66 13.59 -17.21
CA SER A 140 -18.25 14.93 -16.74
C SER A 140 -17.66 14.93 -15.33
N LEU A 141 -16.98 13.85 -14.95
CA LEU A 141 -16.34 13.66 -13.65
C LEU A 141 -14.81 13.83 -13.70
N ILE A 142 -14.29 14.33 -14.82
CA ILE A 142 -12.87 14.65 -14.94
C ILE A 142 -12.47 15.74 -13.93
N ASN A 143 -11.27 15.62 -13.37
CA ASN A 143 -10.74 16.55 -12.35
C ASN A 143 -11.66 16.74 -11.12
N SER A 144 -12.33 15.66 -10.68
CA SER A 144 -13.23 15.68 -9.53
C SER A 144 -12.91 14.60 -8.50
N TYR A 145 -13.15 14.87 -7.21
CA TYR A 145 -13.00 13.87 -6.15
C TYR A 145 -13.91 12.66 -6.38
N LEU A 146 -15.16 12.91 -6.79
CA LEU A 146 -16.14 11.86 -7.01
C LEU A 146 -15.71 10.90 -8.13
N GLY A 147 -15.14 11.42 -9.22
CA GLY A 147 -14.58 10.60 -10.29
C GLY A 147 -13.49 9.65 -9.80
N VAL A 148 -12.54 10.15 -8.98
CA VAL A 148 -11.47 9.33 -8.41
C VAL A 148 -12.01 8.31 -7.41
N ILE A 149 -12.94 8.71 -6.53
CA ILE A 149 -13.56 7.82 -5.54
C ILE A 149 -14.30 6.67 -6.21
N ILE A 150 -15.07 6.93 -7.27
CA ILE A 150 -15.79 5.88 -8.02
C ILE A 150 -14.81 4.88 -8.62
N ILE A 151 -13.78 5.36 -9.32
CA ILE A 151 -12.80 4.48 -9.95
C ILE A 151 -12.10 3.61 -8.90
N TYR A 152 -11.57 4.23 -7.85
CA TYR A 152 -10.84 3.51 -6.81
C TYR A 152 -11.73 2.56 -6.02
N SER A 153 -13.00 2.90 -5.77
CA SER A 153 -13.96 1.98 -5.16
C SER A 153 -14.24 0.77 -6.05
N ALA A 154 -14.39 0.98 -7.36
CA ALA A 154 -14.64 -0.10 -8.31
C ALA A 154 -13.44 -1.05 -8.46
N THR A 155 -12.22 -0.52 -8.44
CA THR A 155 -11.00 -1.34 -8.52
C THR A 155 -10.65 -2.02 -7.20
N ALA A 156 -11.00 -1.44 -6.05
CA ALA A 156 -10.73 -2.03 -4.73
C ALA A 156 -11.65 -3.24 -4.40
N LEU A 157 -12.77 -3.40 -5.13
CA LEU A 157 -13.76 -4.44 -4.84
C LEU A 157 -13.31 -5.85 -5.24
N PRO A 158 -12.79 -6.07 -6.46
CA PRO A 158 -12.18 -7.33 -6.81
C PRO A 158 -10.77 -7.51 -6.23
N PHE A 159 -10.31 -6.58 -5.36
CA PHE A 159 -8.99 -6.32 -4.75
C PHE A 159 -8.18 -5.19 -5.41
#